data_AF-F8KW99-F1
#
_entry.id   AF-F8KW99-F1
#
_cell.length_a   1.000
_cell.length_b   1.000
_cell.length_c   1.000
_cell.angle_alpha   90.00
_cell.angle_beta   90.00
_cell.angle_gamma   90.00
#
_symmetry.space_group_name_H-M   'P 1'
#
loop_
_entity.id
_entity.type
_entity.pdbx_description
1 polymer ?
#
loop_
_entity_poly.entity_id
_entity_poly.type
_entity_poly.pdbx_seq_one_letter_code
_entity_poly.pdbx_strand_id
1 'polypeptide(L)'
;MFILYDSFFFTKHIADPSNSPITIGDVVYAVKLQNLAEKMKKYANRSDNSKLIKTMFEFKQEAEACLNAKINMDEMLNIVEEKIKKSGIKIPKEDFKKFKKFIKLKKKRVDHKYAYMKDCLAYGIEYNAELEYLDFLQKSKNDPKNPEEEILISARIEVGCSLLVAGVLAEVVGVRLGLPIIQRLGDFLIASGLNYLKDEYVDNLQEGRKK
;
A
#
# COMPACT_ATOMS: atom_id res chain seq x y z
N MET A 1 -7.81 9.08 -32.50
CA MET A 1 -7.90 10.48 -32.03
C MET A 1 -7.26 10.52 -30.66
N PHE A 2 -6.06 11.08 -30.56
CA PHE A 2 -5.23 11.08 -29.36
C PHE A 2 -5.73 12.13 -28.37
N ILE A 3 -5.84 11.77 -27.09
CA ILE A 3 -5.97 12.74 -26.00
C ILE A 3 -4.76 12.55 -25.09
N LEU A 4 -3.86 13.53 -25.18
CA LEU A 4 -2.77 13.81 -24.26
C LEU A 4 -3.37 14.09 -22.88
N TYR A 5 -2.86 13.43 -21.83
CA TYR A 5 -3.05 13.89 -20.46
C TYR A 5 -1.69 14.29 -19.88
N ASP A 6 -1.65 15.56 -19.48
CA ASP A 6 -0.55 16.27 -18.85
C ASP A 6 0.01 15.52 -17.64
N SER A 7 1.23 15.02 -17.79
CA SER A 7 2.11 14.61 -16.70
C SER A 7 3.04 15.77 -16.33
N PHE A 8 2.45 16.86 -15.84
CA PHE A 8 3.17 17.93 -15.15
C PHE A 8 3.01 17.75 -13.63
N PHE A 9 4.10 18.01 -12.90
CA PHE A 9 4.30 17.78 -11.45
C PHE A 9 4.82 16.39 -11.05
N PHE A 10 6.11 16.12 -11.34
CA PHE A 10 7.09 15.62 -10.36
C PHE A 10 8.49 15.61 -11.00
N THR A 11 9.03 16.78 -11.31
CA THR A 11 10.44 16.94 -11.69
C THR A 11 11.16 17.77 -10.64
N LYS A 12 11.69 17.10 -9.61
CA LYS A 12 12.91 17.56 -8.92
C LYS A 12 13.57 16.45 -8.12
N HIS A 13 14.40 15.71 -8.84
CA HIS A 13 15.64 15.00 -8.51
C HIS A 13 15.71 13.74 -9.38
N ILE A 14 15.75 13.95 -10.70
CA ILE A 14 16.38 12.98 -11.58
C ILE A 14 17.86 13.19 -11.31
N ALA A 15 18.45 12.27 -10.53
CA ALA A 15 19.90 12.12 -10.53
C ALA A 15 20.33 11.98 -11.99
N ASP A 16 21.30 12.80 -12.38
CA ASP A 16 21.99 12.76 -13.67
C ASP A 16 22.16 11.31 -14.15
N PRO A 17 21.77 10.93 -15.39
CA PRO A 17 22.04 9.60 -15.92
C PRO A 17 23.53 9.47 -16.26
N SER A 18 24.40 9.64 -15.27
CA SER A 18 25.82 9.35 -15.38
C SER A 18 26.00 7.84 -15.26
N ASN A 19 26.31 7.19 -16.38
CA ASN A 19 27.02 5.92 -16.58
C ASN A 19 27.50 5.20 -15.30
N SER A 20 26.58 4.79 -14.44
CA SER A 20 26.88 3.99 -13.26
C SER A 20 26.69 2.54 -13.69
N PRO A 21 27.69 1.66 -13.51
CA PRO A 21 27.55 0.25 -13.86
C PRO A 21 26.34 -0.33 -13.12
N ILE A 22 25.39 -0.91 -13.85
CA ILE A 22 24.30 -1.69 -13.25
C ILE A 22 24.97 -2.79 -12.42
N THR A 23 24.72 -2.78 -11.11
CA THR A 23 25.27 -3.79 -10.22
C THR A 23 24.40 -5.04 -10.22
N ILE A 24 24.96 -6.19 -9.83
CA ILE A 24 24.18 -7.42 -9.59
C ILE A 24 23.11 -7.18 -8.52
N GLY A 25 23.39 -6.31 -7.54
CA GLY A 25 22.44 -5.90 -6.52
C GLY A 25 21.19 -5.27 -7.12
N ASP A 26 21.35 -4.34 -8.08
CA ASP A 26 20.24 -3.64 -8.72
C ASP A 26 19.29 -4.60 -9.45
N VAL A 27 19.84 -5.63 -10.11
CA VAL A 27 19.06 -6.68 -10.78
C VAL A 27 18.28 -7.52 -9.76
N VAL A 28 18.92 -7.91 -8.65
CA VAL A 28 18.27 -8.70 -7.58
C VAL A 28 17.12 -7.92 -6.95
N TYR A 29 17.31 -6.62 -6.67
CA TYR A 29 16.27 -5.75 -6.13
C TYR A 29 15.10 -5.57 -7.11
N ALA A 30 15.38 -5.34 -8.39
CA ALA A 30 14.35 -5.19 -9.42
C ALA A 30 13.50 -6.46 -9.57
N VAL A 31 14.14 -7.64 -9.61
CA VAL A 31 13.44 -8.93 -9.66
C VAL A 31 12.57 -9.15 -8.42
N LYS A 32 13.08 -8.80 -7.24
CA LYS A 32 12.32 -8.95 -5.99
C LYS A 32 11.10 -8.01 -5.94
N LEU A 33 11.26 -6.76 -6.37
CA LEU A 33 10.15 -5.81 -6.50
C LEU A 33 9.12 -6.29 -7.52
N GLN A 34 9.55 -6.82 -8.67
CA GLN A 34 8.65 -7.39 -9.66
C GLN A 34 7.87 -8.59 -9.10
N ASN A 35 8.54 -9.50 -8.39
CA ASN A 35 7.86 -10.65 -7.75
C ASN A 35 6.83 -10.21 -6.71
N LEU A 36 7.13 -9.18 -5.92
CA LEU A 36 6.19 -8.60 -4.95
C LEU A 36 5.02 -7.91 -5.65
N ALA A 37 5.28 -7.19 -6.74
CA ALA A 37 4.28 -6.61 -7.61
C ALA A 37 3.33 -7.67 -8.18
N GLU A 38 3.86 -8.77 -8.72
CA GLU A 38 3.06 -9.89 -9.24
C GLU A 38 2.21 -10.56 -8.14
N LYS A 39 2.75 -10.70 -6.92
CA LYS A 39 1.98 -11.17 -5.76
C LYS A 39 0.84 -10.21 -5.42
N MET A 40 1.08 -8.90 -5.40
CA MET A 40 0.01 -7.91 -5.18
C MET A 40 -1.10 -8.06 -6.22
N LYS A 41 -0.75 -8.20 -7.52
CA LYS A 41 -1.72 -8.46 -8.59
C LYS A 41 -2.51 -9.74 -8.35
N LYS A 42 -1.83 -10.82 -7.96
CA LYS A 42 -2.45 -12.12 -7.68
C LYS A 42 -3.44 -12.04 -6.52
N TYR A 43 -3.10 -11.32 -5.45
CA TYR A 43 -3.99 -11.15 -4.30
C TYR A 43 -5.15 -10.20 -4.59
N ALA A 44 -4.92 -9.15 -5.37
CA ALA A 44 -5.97 -8.28 -5.88
C ALA A 44 -7.01 -9.05 -6.71
N ASN A 45 -6.56 -9.90 -7.65
CA ASN A 45 -7.45 -10.73 -8.47
C ASN A 45 -8.24 -11.77 -7.67
N ARG A 46 -7.75 -12.16 -6.49
CA ARG A 46 -8.40 -13.13 -5.59
C ARG A 46 -9.19 -12.46 -4.48
N SER A 47 -9.23 -11.12 -4.44
CA SER A 47 -9.82 -10.33 -3.36
C SER A 47 -9.28 -10.70 -1.97
N ASP A 48 -8.03 -11.16 -1.89
CA ASP A 48 -7.37 -11.53 -0.63
C ASP A 48 -6.72 -10.29 -0.01
N ASN A 49 -7.54 -9.45 0.64
CA ASN A 49 -7.12 -8.14 1.13
C ASN A 49 -6.01 -8.22 2.19
N SER A 50 -6.08 -9.23 3.07
CA SER A 50 -5.09 -9.44 4.12
C SER A 50 -3.70 -9.70 3.53
N LYS A 51 -3.59 -10.59 2.54
CA LYS A 51 -2.32 -10.85 1.86
C LYS A 51 -1.89 -9.70 0.95
N LEU A 52 -2.84 -8.99 0.35
CA LEU A 52 -2.55 -7.77 -0.42
C LEU A 52 -1.86 -6.72 0.45
N ILE A 53 -2.45 -6.35 1.59
CA ILE A 53 -1.89 -5.33 2.51
C ILE A 53 -0.52 -5.75 3.03
N LYS A 54 -0.36 -7.03 3.40
CA LYS A 54 0.93 -7.55 3.84
C LYS A 54 2.00 -7.40 2.74
N THR A 55 1.66 -7.83 1.52
CA THR A 55 2.57 -7.75 0.37
C THR A 55 2.88 -6.31 -0.03
N MET A 56 1.92 -5.39 0.13
CA MET A 56 2.12 -3.96 -0.09
C MET A 56 3.17 -3.38 0.87
N PHE A 57 3.16 -3.76 2.15
CA PHE A 57 4.18 -3.32 3.09
C PHE A 57 5.55 -4.00 2.85
N GLU A 58 5.57 -5.27 2.43
CA GLU A 58 6.79 -5.93 1.94
C GLU A 58 7.39 -5.17 0.74
N PHE A 59 6.55 -4.84 -0.25
CA PHE A 59 6.93 -4.05 -1.42
C PHE A 59 7.46 -2.68 -1.03
N LYS A 60 6.80 -1.99 -0.10
CA LYS A 60 7.26 -0.70 0.43
C LYS A 60 8.66 -0.81 1.01
N GLN A 61 8.92 -1.78 1.89
CA GLN A 61 10.22 -1.91 2.54
C GLN A 61 11.33 -2.20 1.55
N GLU A 62 11.06 -3.08 0.58
CA GLU A 62 12.02 -3.36 -0.48
C GLU A 62 12.30 -2.13 -1.34
N ALA A 63 11.25 -1.35 -1.65
CA ALA A 63 11.38 -0.11 -2.41
C ALA A 63 12.16 0.95 -1.62
N GLU A 64 11.96 1.06 -0.30
CA GLU A 64 12.74 1.97 0.56
C GLU A 64 14.22 1.57 0.62
N ALA A 65 14.51 0.27 0.68
CA ALA A 65 15.88 -0.24 0.63
C ALA A 65 16.55 0.07 -0.71
N CYS A 66 15.82 -0.13 -1.82
CA CYS A 66 16.32 0.13 -3.17
C CYS A 66 16.51 1.64 -3.45
N LEU A 67 15.56 2.48 -3.04
CA LEU A 67 15.61 3.94 -3.23
C LEU A 67 16.51 4.66 -2.22
N ASN A 68 16.96 3.96 -1.17
CA ASN A 68 17.63 4.53 0.00
C ASN A 68 16.88 5.75 0.58
N ALA A 69 15.56 5.68 0.57
CA ALA A 69 14.66 6.77 0.94
C ALA A 69 13.38 6.22 1.56
N LYS A 70 12.89 6.88 2.62
CA LYS A 70 11.63 6.49 3.25
C LYS A 70 10.42 6.91 2.40
N ILE A 71 9.44 6.01 2.31
CA ILE A 71 8.15 6.26 1.66
C ILE A 71 7.13 6.64 2.74
N ASN A 72 6.59 7.84 2.63
CA ASN A 72 5.61 8.36 3.58
C ASN A 72 4.19 7.84 3.27
N MET A 73 3.65 6.99 4.14
CA MET A 73 2.30 6.44 3.96
C MET A 73 1.19 7.47 4.11
N ASP A 74 1.40 8.55 4.87
CA ASP A 74 0.39 9.60 4.99
C ASP A 74 0.26 10.39 3.66
N GLU A 75 1.38 10.62 2.96
CA GLU A 75 1.37 11.18 1.61
C GLU A 75 0.65 10.26 0.61
N MET A 76 0.94 8.95 0.65
CA MET A 76 0.25 7.98 -0.21
C MET A 76 -1.27 7.98 0.04
N LEU A 77 -1.70 8.02 1.30
CA LEU A 77 -3.12 8.10 1.67
C LEU A 77 -3.78 9.40 1.21
N ASN A 78 -3.04 10.52 1.19
CA ASN A 78 -3.54 11.79 0.66
C ASN A 78 -3.71 11.72 -0.88
N ILE A 79 -2.76 11.11 -1.59
CA ILE A 79 -2.89 10.88 -3.04
C ILE A 79 -4.12 10.00 -3.34
N VAL A 80 -4.36 8.97 -2.53
CA VAL A 80 -5.57 8.14 -2.64
C VAL A 80 -6.84 8.97 -2.48
N GLU A 81 -6.89 9.83 -1.47
CA GLU A 81 -8.04 10.73 -1.25
C GLU A 81 -8.31 11.63 -2.45
N GLU A 82 -7.25 12.20 -3.04
CA GLU A 82 -7.35 13.05 -4.21
C GLU A 82 -7.78 12.27 -5.47
N LYS A 83 -7.28 11.04 -5.68
CA LYS A 83 -7.73 10.19 -6.79
C LYS A 83 -9.21 9.82 -6.66
N ILE A 84 -9.72 9.57 -5.45
CA ILE A 84 -11.15 9.31 -5.19
C ILE A 84 -11.98 10.57 -5.49
N LYS A 85 -11.54 11.75 -5.04
CA LYS A 85 -12.24 13.02 -5.33
C LYS A 85 -12.32 13.27 -6.84
N LYS A 86 -11.22 13.07 -7.56
CA LYS A 86 -11.13 13.26 -9.02
C LYS A 86 -11.99 12.29 -9.81
N SER A 87 -12.26 11.09 -9.29
CA SER A 87 -13.13 10.11 -9.97
C SER A 87 -14.63 10.40 -9.80
N GLY A 88 -14.99 11.40 -8.98
CA GLY A 88 -16.39 11.76 -8.70
C GLY A 88 -17.12 10.81 -7.74
N ILE A 89 -16.42 9.81 -7.20
CA ILE A 89 -16.97 8.87 -6.21
C ILE A 89 -17.06 9.58 -4.85
N LYS A 90 -18.23 9.52 -4.20
CA LYS A 90 -18.42 10.06 -2.85
C LYS A 90 -18.35 8.92 -1.83
N ILE A 91 -17.31 8.94 -1.00
CA ILE A 91 -17.18 8.07 0.17
C ILE A 91 -17.42 8.92 1.42
N PRO A 92 -18.16 8.42 2.43
CA PRO A 92 -18.28 9.10 3.71
C PRO A 92 -16.89 9.39 4.31
N LYS A 93 -16.67 10.65 4.73
CA LYS A 93 -15.39 11.08 5.32
C LYS A 93 -15.01 10.24 6.54
N GLU A 94 -16.00 9.79 7.30
CA GLU A 94 -15.82 8.94 8.47
C GLU A 94 -15.26 7.57 8.10
N ASP A 95 -15.76 6.94 7.04
CA ASP A 95 -15.26 5.64 6.58
C ASP A 95 -13.85 5.74 6.03
N PHE A 96 -13.53 6.82 5.30
CA PHE A 96 -12.15 7.05 4.88
C PHE A 96 -11.22 7.31 6.08
N LYS A 97 -11.69 8.01 7.11
CA LYS A 97 -10.94 8.20 8.36
C LYS A 97 -10.69 6.88 9.11
N LYS A 98 -11.71 6.02 9.18
CA LYS A 98 -11.57 4.64 9.70
C LYS A 98 -10.55 3.86 8.88
N PHE A 99 -10.59 3.95 7.55
CA PHE A 99 -9.61 3.29 6.68
C PHE A 99 -8.17 3.79 6.93
N LYS A 100 -7.97 5.11 7.07
CA LYS A 100 -6.64 5.65 7.43
C LYS A 100 -6.13 5.05 8.75
N LYS A 101 -6.99 4.93 9.77
CA LYS A 101 -6.62 4.28 11.04
C LYS A 101 -6.28 2.81 10.84
N PHE A 102 -7.09 2.08 10.08
CA PHE A 102 -6.89 0.66 9.77
C PHE A 102 -5.52 0.40 9.11
N ILE A 103 -5.16 1.16 8.07
CA ILE A 103 -3.86 1.04 7.43
C ILE A 103 -2.71 1.35 8.39
N LYS A 104 -2.86 2.35 9.28
CA LYS A 104 -1.85 2.66 10.31
C LYS A 104 -1.65 1.53 11.31
N LEU A 105 -2.74 0.88 11.75
CA LEU A 105 -2.65 -0.30 12.62
C LEU A 105 -1.97 -1.49 11.94
N LYS A 106 -2.34 -1.77 10.67
CA LYS A 106 -1.68 -2.82 9.88
C LYS A 106 -0.19 -2.53 9.70
N LYS A 107 0.19 -1.27 9.44
CA LYS A 107 1.59 -0.83 9.39
C LYS A 107 2.30 -1.11 10.71
N LYS A 108 1.74 -0.69 11.85
CA LYS A 108 2.33 -0.91 13.18
C LYS A 108 2.57 -2.40 13.45
N ARG A 109 1.60 -3.27 13.13
CA ARG A 109 1.72 -4.72 13.26
C ARG A 109 2.83 -5.30 12.40
N VAL A 110 2.91 -4.85 11.15
CA VAL A 110 3.93 -5.32 10.20
C VAL A 110 5.33 -4.84 10.61
N ASP A 111 5.49 -3.56 10.94
CA ASP A 111 6.77 -3.01 11.40
C ASP A 111 7.26 -3.71 12.68
N HIS A 112 6.37 -4.01 13.62
CA HIS A 112 6.69 -4.77 14.82
C HIS A 112 7.25 -6.15 14.46
N LYS A 113 6.56 -6.88 13.60
CA LYS A 113 7.00 -8.20 13.16
C LYS A 113 8.40 -8.16 12.55
N TYR A 114 8.68 -7.16 11.73
CA TYR A 114 10.01 -7.01 11.12
C TYR A 114 11.09 -6.65 12.12
N ALA A 115 10.79 -5.77 13.08
CA ALA A 115 11.72 -5.45 14.17
C ALA A 115 12.03 -6.72 14.98
N TYR A 116 11.00 -7.49 15.34
CA TYR A 116 11.16 -8.75 16.06
C TYR A 116 11.99 -9.77 15.27
N MET A 117 11.71 -9.95 13.96
CA MET A 117 12.49 -10.85 13.10
C MET A 117 13.95 -10.40 12.97
N LYS A 118 14.21 -9.10 12.92
CA LYS A 118 15.56 -8.54 12.89
C LYS A 118 16.31 -8.83 14.19
N ASP A 119 15.64 -8.70 15.33
CA ASP A 119 16.21 -9.01 16.64
C ASP A 119 16.52 -10.51 16.75
N CYS A 120 15.59 -11.39 16.36
CA CYS A 120 15.83 -12.84 16.26
C CYS A 120 17.08 -13.16 15.44
N LEU A 121 17.21 -12.57 14.25
CA LEU A 121 18.38 -12.77 13.40
C LEU A 121 19.67 -12.27 14.05
N ALA A 122 19.65 -11.08 14.68
CA ALA A 122 20.81 -10.47 15.32
C ALA A 122 21.33 -11.29 16.52
N TYR A 123 20.43 -11.94 17.26
CA TYR A 123 20.78 -12.76 18.42
C TYR A 123 20.88 -14.26 18.10
N GLY A 124 20.71 -14.67 16.84
CA GLY A 124 20.75 -16.08 16.43
C GLY A 124 19.61 -16.92 17.01
N ILE A 125 18.47 -16.29 17.33
CA ILE A 125 17.28 -16.93 17.90
C ILE A 125 16.31 -17.28 16.77
N GLU A 126 15.69 -18.46 16.84
CA GLU A 126 14.66 -18.85 15.87
C GLU A 126 13.39 -17.99 16.02
N TYR A 127 12.82 -17.58 14.89
CA TYR A 127 11.57 -16.82 14.90
C TYR A 127 10.40 -17.69 15.41
N ASN A 128 9.75 -17.22 16.48
CA ASN A 128 8.51 -17.82 16.98
C ASN A 128 7.35 -16.81 16.85
N ALA A 129 6.31 -17.20 16.10
CA ALA A 129 5.17 -16.32 15.80
C ALA A 129 4.28 -16.03 17.01
N GLU A 130 4.17 -16.96 17.97
CA GLU A 130 3.37 -16.78 19.18
C GLU A 130 4.05 -15.81 20.14
N LEU A 131 5.36 -15.96 20.36
CA LEU A 131 6.15 -15.04 21.18
C LEU A 131 6.16 -13.62 20.57
N GLU A 132 6.30 -13.52 19.25
CA GLU A 132 6.20 -12.23 18.56
C GLU A 132 4.84 -11.55 18.77
N TYR A 133 3.76 -12.33 18.75
CA TYR A 133 2.42 -11.81 19.00
C TYR A 133 2.24 -11.35 20.45
N LEU A 134 2.74 -12.12 21.42
CA LEU A 134 2.70 -11.75 22.84
C LEU A 134 3.51 -10.48 23.12
N ASP A 135 4.71 -10.35 22.53
CA ASP A 135 5.54 -9.14 22.62
C ASP A 135 4.81 -7.91 22.03
N PHE A 136 4.13 -8.09 20.89
CA PHE A 136 3.31 -7.03 20.30
C PHE A 136 2.18 -6.59 21.23
N LEU A 137 1.46 -7.53 21.84
CA LEU A 137 0.38 -7.23 22.78
C LEU A 137 0.91 -6.52 24.02
N GLN A 138 2.03 -6.98 24.58
CA GLN A 138 2.64 -6.37 25.76
C GLN A 138 3.07 -4.93 25.50
N LYS A 139 3.74 -4.67 24.37
CA LYS A 139 4.13 -3.31 23.95
C LYS A 139 2.92 -2.43 23.64
N SER A 140 1.83 -3.03 23.17
CA SER A 140 0.61 -2.31 22.82
C SER A 140 -0.28 -1.96 24.02
N LYS A 141 -0.27 -2.75 25.09
CA LYS A 141 -0.99 -2.42 26.34
C LYS A 141 -0.46 -1.16 27.03
N ASN A 142 0.80 -0.83 26.81
CA ASN A 142 1.44 0.40 27.29
C ASN A 142 1.20 1.60 26.35
N ASP A 143 0.53 1.40 25.21
CA ASP A 143 0.14 2.46 24.29
C ASP A 143 -1.34 2.83 24.56
N PRO A 144 -1.65 4.06 25.03
CA PRO A 144 -3.02 4.49 25.28
C PRO A 144 -3.90 4.49 24.01
N LYS A 145 -3.31 4.27 22.83
CA LYS A 145 -4.01 3.96 21.57
C LYS A 145 -4.03 2.44 21.36
N ASN A 146 -4.88 1.76 22.13
CA ASN A 146 -5.09 0.31 22.06
C ASN A 146 -5.37 -0.14 20.60
N PRO A 147 -4.60 -1.10 20.03
CA PRO A 147 -4.72 -1.50 18.62
C PRO A 147 -5.85 -2.49 18.31
N GLU A 148 -6.64 -2.91 19.29
CA GLU A 148 -7.74 -3.88 19.11
C GLU A 148 -9.12 -3.21 18.95
N GLU A 149 -9.20 -1.90 18.66
CA GLU A 149 -10.45 -1.34 18.13
C GLU A 149 -10.78 -2.09 16.83
N GLU A 150 -11.86 -2.88 16.85
CA GLU A 150 -12.41 -3.48 15.63
C GLU A 150 -12.92 -2.34 14.74
N ILE A 151 -12.10 -1.95 13.77
CA ILE A 151 -12.45 -0.90 12.84
C ILE A 151 -13.40 -1.49 11.81
N LEU A 152 -14.70 -1.33 12.06
CA LEU A 152 -15.75 -1.75 11.14
C LEU A 152 -15.83 -0.79 9.95
N ILE A 153 -15.46 -1.29 8.77
CA ILE A 153 -15.53 -0.63 7.47
C ILE A 153 -16.26 -1.57 6.52
N SER A 154 -17.05 -1.04 5.58
CA SER A 154 -17.58 -1.85 4.48
C SER A 154 -16.44 -2.60 3.77
N ALA A 155 -16.64 -3.89 3.50
CA ALA A 155 -15.65 -4.73 2.84
C ALA A 155 -15.23 -4.17 1.48
N ARG A 156 -16.15 -3.53 0.74
CA ARG A 156 -15.84 -2.91 -0.56
C ARG A 156 -14.97 -1.66 -0.41
N ILE A 157 -15.22 -0.85 0.63
CA ILE A 157 -14.37 0.30 0.96
C ILE A 157 -12.99 -0.18 1.39
N GLU A 158 -12.92 -1.19 2.26
CA GLU A 158 -11.65 -1.75 2.73
C GLU A 158 -10.80 -2.28 1.56
N VAL A 159 -11.38 -3.13 0.70
CA VAL A 159 -10.71 -3.68 -0.49
C VAL A 159 -10.36 -2.58 -1.48
N GLY A 160 -11.32 -1.72 -1.83
CA GLY A 160 -11.15 -0.66 -2.82
C GLY A 160 -10.06 0.35 -2.44
N CYS A 161 -10.07 0.81 -1.19
CA CYS A 161 -9.04 1.70 -0.68
C CYS A 161 -7.68 0.99 -0.52
N SER A 162 -7.64 -0.29 -0.15
CA SER A 162 -6.38 -1.05 -0.06
C SER A 162 -5.72 -1.22 -1.44
N LEU A 163 -6.52 -1.51 -2.47
CA LEU A 163 -6.07 -1.55 -3.86
C LEU A 163 -5.53 -0.19 -4.32
N LEU A 164 -6.22 0.91 -3.98
CA LEU A 164 -5.75 2.25 -4.29
C LEU A 164 -4.42 2.58 -3.63
N VAL A 165 -4.24 2.27 -2.35
CA VAL A 165 -2.97 2.52 -1.64
C VAL A 165 -1.84 1.70 -2.26
N ALA A 166 -2.07 0.41 -2.53
CA ALA A 166 -1.10 -0.45 -3.18
C ALA A 166 -0.75 0.04 -4.59
N GLY A 167 -1.74 0.50 -5.34
CA GLY A 167 -1.57 1.02 -6.69
C GLY A 167 -0.81 2.34 -6.72
N VAL A 168 -1.14 3.29 -5.84
CA VAL A 168 -0.40 4.55 -5.67
C VAL A 168 1.05 4.29 -5.28
N LEU A 169 1.29 3.36 -4.35
CA LEU A 169 2.63 2.97 -3.96
C LEU A 169 3.42 2.39 -5.15
N ALA A 170 2.83 1.48 -5.92
CA ALA A 170 3.47 0.89 -7.09
C ALA A 170 3.72 1.94 -8.20
N GLU A 171 2.78 2.86 -8.45
CA GLU A 171 2.94 3.96 -9.39
C GLU A 171 4.13 4.85 -9.00
N VAL A 172 4.19 5.31 -7.75
CA VAL A 172 5.28 6.17 -7.23
C VAL A 172 6.62 5.46 -7.31
N VAL A 173 6.69 4.20 -6.89
CA VAL A 173 7.94 3.41 -6.93
C VAL A 173 8.37 3.12 -8.37
N GLY A 174 7.43 2.73 -9.23
CA GLY A 174 7.69 2.45 -10.65
C GLY A 174 8.23 3.67 -11.39
N VAL A 175 7.69 4.87 -11.12
CA VAL A 175 8.20 6.13 -11.67
C VAL A 175 9.60 6.44 -11.14
N ARG A 176 9.83 6.34 -9.83
CA ARG A 176 11.14 6.66 -9.22
C ARG A 176 12.26 5.73 -9.66
N LEU A 177 11.95 4.46 -9.89
CA LEU A 177 12.92 3.45 -10.32
C LEU A 177 13.01 3.29 -11.85
N GLY A 178 12.15 3.97 -12.61
CA GLY A 178 12.09 3.78 -14.07
C GLY A 178 11.70 2.35 -14.46
N LEU A 179 10.76 1.73 -13.74
CA LEU A 179 10.30 0.35 -13.95
C LEU A 179 8.84 0.33 -14.48
N PRO A 180 8.61 0.34 -15.81
CA PRO A 180 7.28 0.47 -16.40
C PRO A 180 6.32 -0.66 -16.02
N ILE A 181 6.83 -1.86 -15.75
CA ILE A 181 6.01 -3.02 -15.36
C ILE A 181 5.34 -2.75 -14.01
N ILE A 182 6.07 -2.16 -13.06
CA ILE A 182 5.55 -1.80 -11.74
C ILE A 182 4.55 -0.64 -11.87
N GLN A 183 4.84 0.34 -12.73
CA GLN A 183 3.91 1.45 -12.99
C GLN A 183 2.58 0.95 -13.54
N ARG A 184 2.60 0.07 -14.56
CA ARG A 184 1.39 -0.54 -15.14
C ARG A 184 0.58 -1.35 -14.12
N LEU A 185 1.26 -2.00 -13.17
CA LEU A 185 0.57 -2.63 -12.05
C LEU A 185 -0.12 -1.58 -11.17
N GLY A 186 0.55 -0.47 -10.89
CA GLY A 186 -0.02 0.67 -10.17
C GLY A 186 -1.34 1.12 -10.80
N ASP A 187 -1.33 1.35 -12.11
CA ASP A 187 -2.52 1.75 -12.88
C ASP A 187 -3.65 0.72 -12.76
N PHE A 188 -3.32 -0.57 -12.90
CA PHE A 188 -4.28 -1.67 -12.75
C PHE A 188 -4.93 -1.66 -11.37
N LEU A 189 -4.13 -1.61 -10.30
CA LEU A 189 -4.63 -1.62 -8.93
C LEU A 189 -5.47 -0.38 -8.61
N ILE A 190 -5.08 0.79 -9.13
CA ILE A 190 -5.86 2.02 -8.99
C ILE A 190 -7.22 1.88 -9.68
N ALA A 191 -7.24 1.42 -10.93
CA ALA A 191 -8.48 1.23 -11.68
C ALA A 191 -9.40 0.21 -10.99
N SER A 192 -8.86 -0.92 -10.54
CA SER A 192 -9.62 -1.91 -9.78
C SER A 192 -10.18 -1.33 -8.48
N GLY A 193 -9.37 -0.60 -7.72
CA GLY A 193 -9.79 0.03 -6.47
C GLY A 193 -10.93 1.05 -6.67
N LEU A 194 -10.85 1.88 -7.72
CA LEU A 194 -11.93 2.80 -8.07
C LEU A 194 -13.23 2.08 -8.44
N ASN A 195 -13.16 0.95 -9.15
CA ASN A 195 -14.35 0.18 -9.51
C ASN A 195 -15.08 -0.38 -8.27
N TYR A 196 -14.35 -0.95 -7.31
CA TYR A 196 -14.95 -1.41 -6.04
C TYR A 196 -15.68 -0.29 -5.31
N LEU A 197 -15.08 0.90 -5.27
CA LEU A 197 -15.66 2.07 -4.61
C LEU A 197 -16.85 2.64 -5.38
N LYS A 198 -16.84 2.54 -6.71
CA LYS A 198 -17.95 2.93 -7.56
C LYS A 198 -19.16 2.03 -7.34
N ASP A 199 -18.94 0.72 -7.25
CA ASP A 199 -20.02 -0.25 -7.00
C ASP A 199 -20.68 0.01 -5.63
N GLU A 200 -19.87 0.24 -4.59
CA GLU A 200 -20.38 0.67 -3.27
C GLU A 200 -21.18 1.97 -3.33
N TYR A 201 -20.70 2.96 -4.09
CA TYR A 201 -21.39 4.24 -4.24
C TYR A 201 -22.73 4.10 -4.97
N VAL A 202 -22.79 3.26 -6.02
CA VAL A 202 -24.02 2.99 -6.77
C VAL A 202 -25.04 2.27 -5.90
N ASP A 203 -24.64 1.27 -5.14
CA ASP A 203 -25.55 0.52 -4.26
C ASP A 203 -26.16 1.43 -3.18
N ASN A 204 -25.34 2.28 -2.55
CA ASN A 204 -25.81 3.27 -1.58
C ASN A 204 -26.80 4.28 -2.19
N LEU A 205 -26.60 4.70 -3.44
CA LEU A 205 -27.56 5.58 -4.14
C LEU A 205 -28.88 4.87 -4.43
N GLN A 206 -28.85 3.58 -4.76
CA GLN A 206 -30.05 2.79 -5.04
C GLN A 206 -30.85 2.53 -3.76
N GLU A 207 -30.19 2.22 -2.64
CA GLU A 207 -30.85 2.02 -1.35
C GLU A 207 -31.48 3.32 -0.82
N GLY A 208 -30.81 4.45 -1.00
CA GLY A 208 -31.35 5.76 -0.63
C GLY A 208 -32.58 6.20 -1.45
N ARG A 209 -32.79 5.63 -2.66
CA ARG A 209 -33.99 5.87 -3.48
C ARG A 209 -35.18 4.97 -3.13
N LYS A 210 -34.95 3.89 -2.37
CA LYS A 210 -36.00 2.94 -1.95
C LYS A 210 -36.60 3.30 -0.58
N LYS A 211 -36.12 4.37 0.05
CA LYS A 211 -36.67 4.98 1.28
C LYS A 211 -37.40 6.26 0.92
#